data_AF-A0A1H2LUQ9-F1
#
_entry.id   AF-A0A1H2LUQ9-F1
#
_cell.length_a   1.000
_cell.length_b   1.000
_cell.length_c   1.000
_cell.angle_alpha   90.00
_cell.angle_beta   90.00
_cell.angle_gamma   90.00
#
_symmetry.space_group_name_H-M   'P 1'
#
loop_
_entity.id
_entity.type
_entity.pdbx_description
1 polymer ?
#
loop_
_entity_poly.entity_id
_entity_poly.type
_entity_poly.pdbx_seq_one_letter_code
_entity_poly.pdbx_strand_id
1 'polypeptide(L)'
;MTTPYRGEAVIERGVLRAGPVLRGLWRPVRPGVRRGGARLALWALESTRAAARVLPGLRVPGWVPLAGSVAGRTWATPVLPRRGPFGPTMSSPTVLEITIDPTCGVTEPQELAPVAQQVFKGRPRFVVNVGFSCGRSRGMAPGPYTDPRSRWFNLFAGCYQIDVPRSAWTHPFGYRRSGTGFSIWPEDVARLGQADWNYFSNYMYGVPLDAIRRLGAAPVALRHEGRTQVGARWWDRLSGSGIEVSSAFVSTADGQSLEPDRTFLQELWRASFGQPSSSAEPASSFFRTPISTELLVCFDEAYDARRLKTDVYRTFVFGGSVNDWWAAQQPEGGHGENQRFLGYQLDQVRQVLAEDFADLGFDSATPTAAGVGGPSAEPLVGTAPAIARPG
;
A
#
# COMPACT_ATOMS: atom_id res chain seq x y z
N MET A 1 -12.85 24.21 -33.38
CA MET A 1 -12.28 23.46 -34.51
C MET A 1 -11.48 22.30 -33.93
N THR A 2 -12.06 21.12 -34.02
CA THR A 2 -11.62 19.87 -33.39
C THR A 2 -10.73 19.09 -34.35
N THR A 3 -9.51 18.79 -33.94
CA THR A 3 -8.62 17.86 -34.65
C THR A 3 -8.43 16.62 -33.76
N PRO A 4 -8.82 15.41 -34.21
CA PRO A 4 -8.57 14.20 -33.45
C PRO A 4 -7.16 13.69 -33.72
N TYR A 5 -6.39 13.45 -32.65
CA TYR A 5 -5.06 12.84 -32.73
C TYR A 5 -5.21 11.32 -32.90
N ARG A 6 -4.89 10.81 -34.10
CA ARG A 6 -4.57 9.39 -34.35
C ARG A 6 -3.09 9.19 -34.09
N GLY A 7 -2.75 8.52 -32.99
CA GLY A 7 -1.42 7.98 -32.75
C GLY A 7 -1.46 6.46 -32.85
N GLU A 8 -1.25 5.93 -34.04
CA GLU A 8 -0.93 4.51 -34.25
C GLU A 8 0.51 4.27 -33.75
N ALA A 9 0.68 3.54 -32.66
CA ALA A 9 1.97 3.01 -32.27
C ALA A 9 2.18 1.66 -32.98
N VAL A 10 3.13 1.65 -33.92
CA VAL A 10 3.66 0.48 -34.60
C VAL A 10 4.32 -0.44 -33.55
N ILE A 11 3.71 -1.60 -33.30
CA ILE A 11 4.28 -2.66 -32.47
C ILE A 11 5.26 -3.45 -33.34
N GLU A 12 6.56 -3.15 -33.23
CA GLU A 12 7.58 -4.03 -33.78
C GLU A 12 7.64 -5.36 -33.03
N ARG A 13 7.69 -6.43 -33.83
CA ARG A 13 7.49 -7.82 -33.45
C ARG A 13 8.71 -8.38 -32.73
N GLY A 14 8.50 -8.83 -31.50
CA GLY A 14 9.42 -9.67 -30.74
C GLY A 14 8.67 -10.62 -29.80
N VAL A 15 7.54 -11.19 -30.23
CA VAL A 15 6.78 -12.15 -29.42
C VAL A 15 7.28 -13.56 -29.70
N LEU A 16 8.00 -14.15 -28.74
CA LEU A 16 8.15 -15.59 -28.62
C LEU A 16 6.75 -16.23 -28.62
N ARG A 17 6.40 -16.91 -29.71
CA ARG A 17 5.15 -17.69 -29.81
C ARG A 17 5.25 -18.89 -28.86
N ALA A 18 4.71 -18.75 -27.65
CA ALA A 18 4.38 -19.91 -26.83
C ALA A 18 3.23 -20.69 -27.49
N GLY A 19 3.48 -21.95 -27.82
CA GLY A 19 2.58 -22.82 -28.56
C GLY A 19 1.27 -23.19 -27.85
N PRO A 20 0.37 -23.94 -28.51
CA PRO A 20 -1.01 -24.19 -28.08
C PRO A 20 -1.17 -24.94 -26.75
N VAL A 21 -0.09 -25.49 -26.19
CA VAL A 21 -0.10 -26.36 -24.99
C VAL A 21 -0.42 -25.59 -23.71
N LEU A 22 -0.18 -24.26 -23.64
CA LEU A 22 -0.41 -23.47 -22.42
C LEU A 22 -1.82 -22.86 -22.29
N ARG A 23 -2.65 -22.91 -23.34
CA ARG A 23 -4.03 -22.36 -23.28
C ARG A 23 -5.04 -23.31 -22.60
N GLY A 24 -4.71 -24.58 -22.44
CA GLY A 24 -5.60 -25.59 -21.85
C GLY A 24 -5.66 -25.61 -20.32
N LEU A 25 -4.75 -24.92 -19.63
CA LEU A 25 -4.58 -24.99 -18.16
C LEU A 25 -5.43 -23.99 -17.36
N TRP A 26 -6.20 -23.13 -18.03
CA TRP A 26 -6.91 -22.02 -17.40
C TRP A 26 -8.40 -22.01 -17.78
N ARG A 27 -9.13 -23.04 -17.31
CA ARG A 27 -10.57 -22.92 -17.09
C ARG A 27 -10.79 -22.52 -15.63
N PRO A 28 -11.83 -21.73 -15.29
CA PRO A 28 -12.13 -21.42 -13.90
C PRO A 28 -12.53 -22.71 -13.18
N VAL A 29 -11.69 -23.14 -12.23
CA VAL A 29 -11.90 -24.37 -11.44
C VAL A 29 -12.64 -24.03 -10.15
N ARG A 30 -13.65 -24.84 -9.85
CA ARG A 30 -14.47 -24.80 -8.63
C ARG A 30 -13.61 -24.87 -7.35
N PRO A 31 -14.09 -24.33 -6.21
CA PRO A 31 -13.34 -24.34 -4.98
C PRO A 31 -13.20 -25.76 -4.44
N GLY A 32 -11.95 -26.18 -4.25
CA GLY A 32 -11.55 -27.50 -3.80
C GLY A 32 -10.74 -28.24 -4.88
N VAL A 33 -9.48 -28.59 -4.54
CA VAL A 33 -8.54 -29.41 -5.33
C VAL A 33 -7.59 -28.62 -6.27
N ARG A 34 -6.46 -28.10 -5.74
CA ARG A 34 -5.08 -28.69 -5.84
C ARG A 34 -3.96 -27.67 -5.52
N ARG A 35 -3.06 -28.08 -4.63
CA ARG A 35 -1.74 -27.47 -4.30
C ARG A 35 -0.73 -27.36 -5.47
N GLY A 36 -1.12 -27.67 -6.72
CA GLY A 36 -0.23 -27.72 -7.89
C GLY A 36 -0.10 -26.40 -8.66
N GLY A 37 -1.18 -25.63 -8.79
CA GLY A 37 -1.16 -24.34 -9.50
C GLY A 37 -0.39 -23.27 -8.74
N ALA A 38 -0.48 -23.28 -7.40
CA ALA A 38 0.26 -22.37 -6.53
C ALA A 38 1.78 -22.58 -6.64
N ARG A 39 2.27 -23.84 -6.76
CA ARG A 39 3.70 -24.13 -6.97
C ARG A 39 4.21 -23.67 -8.33
N LEU A 40 3.39 -23.73 -9.38
CA LEU A 40 3.76 -23.24 -10.70
C LEU A 40 3.76 -21.70 -10.75
N ALA A 41 2.80 -21.06 -10.08
CA ALA A 41 2.79 -19.62 -9.89
C ALA A 41 3.95 -19.15 -8.99
N LEU A 42 4.32 -19.93 -7.96
CA LEU A 42 5.51 -19.72 -7.14
C LEU A 42 6.76 -19.84 -7.98
N TRP A 43 6.94 -20.93 -8.73
CA TRP A 43 8.10 -21.09 -9.58
C TRP A 43 8.16 -20.00 -10.65
N ALA A 44 7.03 -19.61 -11.24
CA ALA A 44 6.99 -18.50 -12.20
C ALA A 44 7.34 -17.18 -11.54
N LEU A 45 6.81 -16.87 -10.36
CA LEU A 45 7.07 -15.63 -9.64
C LEU A 45 8.51 -15.63 -9.09
N GLU A 46 8.94 -16.64 -8.37
CA GLU A 46 10.31 -16.83 -7.89
C GLU A 46 11.33 -16.85 -9.03
N SER A 47 11.06 -17.52 -10.14
CA SER A 47 11.95 -17.50 -11.31
C SER A 47 11.97 -16.13 -11.97
N THR A 48 10.82 -15.45 -12.08
CA THR A 48 10.76 -14.08 -12.60
C THR A 48 11.47 -13.12 -11.64
N ARG A 49 11.41 -13.35 -10.33
CA ARG A 49 12.07 -12.53 -9.30
C ARG A 49 13.56 -12.82 -9.20
N ALA A 50 13.98 -14.08 -9.31
CA ALA A 50 15.37 -14.49 -9.41
C ALA A 50 15.99 -13.92 -10.68
N ALA A 51 15.26 -14.00 -11.80
CA ALA A 51 15.67 -13.40 -13.06
C ALA A 51 15.69 -11.86 -12.96
N ALA A 52 14.73 -11.21 -12.30
CA ALA A 52 14.75 -9.75 -12.07
C ALA A 52 15.85 -9.31 -11.09
N ARG A 53 16.30 -10.17 -10.16
CA ARG A 53 17.45 -9.93 -9.27
C ARG A 53 18.79 -9.97 -10.03
N VAL A 54 18.85 -10.71 -11.14
CA VAL A 54 20.05 -10.88 -11.98
C VAL A 54 20.03 -9.93 -13.19
N LEU A 55 18.84 -9.57 -13.68
CA LEU A 55 18.60 -8.68 -14.81
C LEU A 55 17.81 -7.46 -14.34
N PRO A 56 18.49 -6.37 -13.93
CA PRO A 56 17.84 -5.09 -13.68
C PRO A 56 16.99 -4.70 -14.91
N GLY A 57 15.68 -4.56 -14.75
CA GLY A 57 14.75 -4.22 -15.83
C GLY A 57 13.92 -5.38 -16.39
N LEU A 58 14.04 -6.61 -15.87
CA LEU A 58 13.12 -7.69 -16.24
C LEU A 58 11.69 -7.36 -15.78
N ARG A 59 10.80 -7.14 -16.75
CA ARG A 59 9.40 -6.77 -16.52
C ARG A 59 8.58 -8.01 -16.21
N VAL A 60 7.92 -8.03 -15.04
CA VAL A 60 6.94 -9.07 -14.73
C VAL A 60 5.69 -8.82 -15.58
N PRO A 61 5.26 -9.80 -16.40
CA PRO A 61 4.08 -9.61 -17.22
C PRO A 61 2.83 -9.42 -16.37
N GLY A 62 1.95 -8.51 -16.77
CA GLY A 62 0.66 -8.27 -16.10
C GLY A 62 -0.33 -9.44 -16.16
N TRP A 63 0.03 -10.62 -16.65
CA TRP A 63 -0.81 -11.82 -16.51
C TRP A 63 -0.47 -12.62 -15.25
N VAL A 64 0.62 -12.29 -14.56
CA VAL A 64 0.96 -12.90 -13.27
C VAL A 64 -0.11 -12.52 -12.23
N PRO A 65 -0.70 -13.49 -11.51
CA PRO A 65 -1.69 -13.21 -10.48
C PRO A 65 -1.16 -12.17 -9.47
N LEU A 66 -2.03 -11.22 -9.11
CA LEU A 66 -1.72 -10.11 -8.19
C LEU A 66 -0.63 -9.14 -8.67
N ALA A 67 -0.22 -9.21 -9.94
CA ALA A 67 0.65 -8.19 -10.53
C ALA A 67 -0.17 -6.95 -10.89
N GLY A 68 0.08 -5.87 -10.14
CA GLY A 68 -0.52 -4.56 -10.34
C GLY A 68 0.30 -3.65 -11.24
N SER A 69 -0.07 -2.37 -11.23
CA SER A 69 0.75 -1.31 -11.80
C SER A 69 0.59 0.01 -11.06
N VAL A 70 1.65 0.79 -11.00
CA VAL A 70 1.61 2.20 -10.57
C VAL A 70 1.96 3.07 -11.76
N ALA A 71 1.06 3.96 -12.16
CA ALA A 71 1.14 4.78 -13.37
C ALA A 71 1.46 3.94 -14.64
N GLY A 72 0.82 2.77 -14.77
CA GLY A 72 1.03 1.84 -15.88
C GLY A 72 2.32 1.01 -15.81
N ARG A 73 3.16 1.21 -14.79
CA ARG A 73 4.41 0.45 -14.57
C ARG A 73 4.14 -0.77 -13.71
N THR A 74 4.47 -1.97 -14.20
CA THR A 74 4.20 -3.24 -13.47
C THR A 74 5.32 -3.65 -12.50
N TRP A 75 6.48 -2.99 -12.59
CA TRP A 75 7.58 -3.14 -11.64
C TRP A 75 7.49 -2.05 -10.58
N ALA A 76 7.80 -2.39 -9.32
CA ALA A 76 7.91 -1.36 -8.30
C ALA A 76 9.24 -0.63 -8.52
N THR A 77 9.19 0.66 -8.84
CA THR A 77 10.39 1.50 -8.77
C THR A 77 10.91 1.41 -7.33
N PRO A 78 12.20 1.07 -7.12
CA PRO A 78 12.76 1.08 -5.78
C PRO A 78 12.65 2.49 -5.20
N VAL A 79 11.81 2.66 -4.18
CA VAL A 79 11.65 3.96 -3.50
C VAL A 79 12.93 4.33 -2.76
N LEU A 80 13.72 3.33 -2.37
CA LEU A 80 15.00 3.51 -1.69
C LEU A 80 16.11 2.78 -2.43
N PRO A 81 17.32 3.36 -2.50
CA PRO A 81 18.44 2.75 -3.19
C PRO A 81 18.94 1.56 -2.40
N ARG A 82 19.41 0.53 -3.13
CA ARG A 82 19.85 -0.76 -2.55
C ARG A 82 20.92 -0.62 -1.49
N ARG A 83 21.75 0.42 -1.56
CA ARG A 83 22.76 0.77 -0.56
C ARG A 83 22.54 2.23 -0.17
N GLY A 84 22.39 2.48 1.11
CA GLY A 84 22.25 3.82 1.67
C GLY A 84 22.86 3.90 3.07
N PRO A 85 22.89 5.09 3.67
CA PRO A 85 23.47 5.32 5.00
C PRO A 85 22.74 4.54 6.11
N PHE A 86 21.48 4.14 5.87
CA PHE A 86 20.65 3.40 6.83
C PHE A 86 20.67 1.89 6.63
N GLY A 87 21.64 1.38 5.86
CA GLY A 87 21.84 -0.04 5.57
C GLY A 87 21.33 -0.44 4.18
N PRO A 88 21.54 -1.71 3.81
CA PRO A 88 21.04 -2.23 2.54
C PRO A 88 19.52 -2.34 2.56
N THR A 89 18.89 -2.00 1.43
CA THR A 89 17.45 -2.10 1.24
C THR A 89 17.11 -3.15 0.19
N MET A 90 15.85 -3.57 0.20
CA MET A 90 15.26 -4.36 -0.85
C MET A 90 13.83 -3.91 -1.11
N SER A 91 13.44 -3.98 -2.38
CA SER A 91 12.08 -3.66 -2.82
C SER A 91 11.39 -4.92 -3.31
N SER A 92 10.05 -4.94 -3.21
CA SER A 92 9.28 -5.93 -3.93
C SER A 92 9.61 -5.80 -5.43
N PRO A 93 9.93 -6.89 -6.13
CA PRO A 93 10.20 -6.86 -7.56
C PRO A 93 8.93 -6.64 -8.41
N THR A 94 7.75 -6.66 -7.78
CA THR A 94 6.44 -6.50 -8.42
C THR A 94 5.56 -5.54 -7.63
N VAL A 95 4.72 -4.79 -8.33
CA VAL A 95 3.57 -4.11 -7.70
C VAL A 95 2.53 -5.17 -7.34
N LEU A 96 2.09 -5.18 -6.08
CA LEU A 96 1.01 -6.05 -5.63
C LEU A 96 -0.33 -5.36 -5.89
N GLU A 97 -1.25 -6.06 -6.54
CA GLU A 97 -2.64 -5.61 -6.75
C GLU A 97 -3.56 -6.27 -5.72
N ILE A 98 -4.40 -5.44 -5.09
CA ILE A 98 -5.40 -5.84 -4.10
C ILE A 98 -6.73 -5.23 -4.55
N THR A 99 -7.71 -6.06 -4.92
CA THR A 99 -9.07 -5.59 -5.17
C THR A 99 -9.87 -5.70 -3.89
N ILE A 100 -10.50 -4.61 -3.47
CA ILE A 100 -11.29 -4.54 -2.24
C ILE A 100 -12.74 -4.26 -2.65
N ASP A 101 -13.65 -5.17 -2.34
CA ASP A 101 -15.09 -5.00 -2.50
C ASP A 101 -15.81 -5.21 -1.16
N PRO A 102 -15.95 -4.13 -0.37
CA PRO A 102 -16.61 -4.20 0.94
C PRO A 102 -18.11 -4.47 0.84
N THR A 103 -18.73 -4.24 -0.32
CA THR A 103 -20.19 -4.39 -0.49
C THR A 103 -20.62 -5.85 -0.50
N CYS A 104 -19.76 -6.74 -1.03
CA CYS A 104 -19.92 -8.18 -0.96
C CYS A 104 -18.95 -8.86 0.03
N GLY A 105 -18.14 -8.06 0.76
CA GLY A 105 -17.15 -8.56 1.72
C GLY A 105 -16.00 -9.34 1.08
N VAL A 106 -15.76 -9.14 -0.22
CA VAL A 106 -14.73 -9.84 -1.00
C VAL A 106 -13.47 -8.99 -1.07
N THR A 107 -12.33 -9.64 -0.94
CA THR A 107 -11.03 -9.06 -1.28
C THR A 107 -10.30 -10.07 -2.15
N GLU A 108 -9.55 -9.59 -3.12
CA GLU A 108 -8.61 -10.39 -3.88
C GLU A 108 -7.23 -9.79 -3.65
N PRO A 109 -6.30 -10.51 -3.01
CA PRO A 109 -6.40 -11.90 -2.55
C PRO A 109 -7.36 -12.11 -1.36
N GLN A 110 -8.02 -13.28 -1.30
CA GLN A 110 -9.06 -13.60 -0.29
C GLN A 110 -8.52 -13.63 1.14
N GLU A 111 -7.23 -13.91 1.28
CA GLU A 111 -6.49 -13.82 2.52
C GLU A 111 -6.65 -12.46 3.19
N LEU A 112 -6.77 -11.39 2.41
CA LEU A 112 -6.94 -10.03 2.92
C LEU A 112 -8.39 -9.65 3.19
N ALA A 113 -9.38 -10.55 3.06
CA ALA A 113 -10.79 -10.27 3.30
C ALA A 113 -11.10 -9.54 4.64
N PRO A 114 -10.36 -9.78 5.75
CA PRO A 114 -10.56 -9.00 6.97
C PRO A 114 -10.40 -7.48 6.77
N VAL A 115 -9.59 -7.03 5.81
CA VAL A 115 -9.39 -5.59 5.53
C VAL A 115 -10.69 -4.92 5.06
N ALA A 116 -11.44 -5.58 4.16
CA ALA A 116 -12.67 -5.03 3.60
C ALA A 116 -13.74 -4.88 4.69
N GLN A 117 -13.82 -5.86 5.60
CA GLN A 117 -14.82 -5.89 6.65
C GLN A 117 -14.52 -4.94 7.81
N GLN A 118 -13.24 -4.76 8.16
CA GLN A 118 -12.82 -4.00 9.34
C GLN A 118 -12.51 -2.53 9.01
N VAL A 119 -11.87 -2.25 7.89
CA VAL A 119 -11.35 -0.91 7.57
C VAL A 119 -12.22 -0.18 6.54
N PHE A 120 -12.73 -0.90 5.55
CA PHE A 120 -13.43 -0.30 4.39
C PHE A 120 -14.92 -0.59 4.32
N LYS A 121 -15.54 -1.04 5.43
CA LYS A 121 -16.97 -1.36 5.49
C LYS A 121 -17.82 -0.21 4.93
N GLY A 122 -18.72 -0.54 4.00
CA GLY A 122 -19.64 0.41 3.39
C GLY A 122 -19.04 1.30 2.30
N ARG A 123 -17.76 1.13 1.94
CA ARG A 123 -17.19 1.78 0.75
C ARG A 123 -17.53 0.98 -0.52
N PRO A 124 -17.72 1.65 -1.68
CA PRO A 124 -17.84 0.94 -2.95
C PRO A 124 -16.52 0.25 -3.31
N ARG A 125 -16.57 -0.71 -4.24
CA ARG A 125 -15.39 -1.44 -4.74
C ARG A 125 -14.30 -0.50 -5.24
N PHE A 126 -13.03 -0.88 -5.00
CA PHE A 126 -11.85 -0.18 -5.49
C PHE A 126 -10.65 -1.12 -5.62
N VAL A 127 -9.59 -0.66 -6.27
CA VAL A 127 -8.33 -1.41 -6.45
C VAL A 127 -7.18 -0.64 -5.82
N VAL A 128 -6.33 -1.34 -5.09
CA VAL A 128 -5.09 -0.83 -4.51
C VAL A 128 -3.92 -1.54 -5.17
N ASN A 129 -3.00 -0.77 -5.73
CA ASN A 129 -1.72 -1.23 -6.25
C ASN A 129 -0.64 -0.72 -5.30
N VAL A 130 0.26 -1.58 -4.85
CA VAL A 130 1.27 -1.21 -3.85
C VAL A 130 2.66 -1.73 -4.19
N GLY A 131 3.65 -0.86 -4.01
CA GLY A 131 5.08 -1.17 -4.09
C GLY A 131 5.78 -0.83 -2.78
N PHE A 132 6.54 -1.78 -2.25
CA PHE A 132 7.20 -1.66 -0.95
C PHE A 132 8.72 -1.78 -1.04
N SER A 133 9.41 -1.08 -0.15
CA SER A 133 10.84 -1.21 0.15
C SER A 133 11.05 -1.29 1.66
N CYS A 134 11.94 -2.18 2.11
CA CYS A 134 12.35 -2.27 3.52
C CYS A 134 13.84 -2.61 3.64
N GLY A 135 14.32 -2.76 4.87
CA GLY A 135 15.67 -3.24 5.16
C GLY A 135 15.89 -4.64 4.60
N ARG A 136 17.06 -4.90 4.02
CA ARG A 136 17.37 -6.17 3.37
C ARG A 136 17.84 -7.24 4.36
N SER A 137 17.22 -8.42 4.30
CA SER A 137 17.72 -9.63 4.97
C SER A 137 18.94 -10.23 4.23
N ARG A 138 19.78 -10.98 4.96
CA ARG A 138 20.89 -11.75 4.38
C ARG A 138 20.42 -13.17 4.06
N GLY A 139 19.92 -13.39 2.84
CA GLY A 139 19.45 -14.71 2.41
C GLY A 139 18.22 -15.14 3.20
N MET A 140 18.26 -16.34 3.79
CA MET A 140 17.19 -16.88 4.64
C MET A 140 17.25 -16.40 6.10
N ALA A 141 18.19 -15.50 6.42
CA ALA A 141 18.29 -14.94 7.77
C ALA A 141 17.02 -14.15 8.14
N PRO A 142 16.77 -13.96 9.44
CA PRO A 142 15.72 -13.07 9.91
C PRO A 142 15.81 -11.68 9.28
N GLY A 143 14.64 -11.13 8.95
CA GLY A 143 14.49 -9.85 8.30
C GLY A 143 14.48 -8.70 9.29
N PRO A 144 15.09 -7.54 8.95
CA PRO A 144 15.11 -6.37 9.82
C PRO A 144 13.72 -5.75 10.02
N TYR A 145 12.71 -6.16 9.24
CA TYR A 145 11.31 -5.78 9.42
C TYR A 145 10.70 -6.31 10.71
N THR A 146 11.15 -7.47 11.21
CA THR A 146 10.60 -8.10 12.43
C THR A 146 11.54 -8.07 13.62
N ASP A 147 12.73 -7.50 13.43
CA ASP A 147 13.72 -7.36 14.49
C ASP A 147 13.48 -6.07 15.28
N PRO A 148 13.08 -6.13 16.56
CA PRO A 148 12.81 -4.94 17.38
C PRO A 148 14.07 -4.10 17.65
N ARG A 149 15.28 -4.61 17.37
CA ARG A 149 16.54 -3.87 17.47
C ARG A 149 16.86 -3.09 16.21
N SER A 150 16.17 -3.38 15.12
CA SER A 150 16.37 -2.76 13.83
C SER A 150 15.54 -1.48 13.68
N ARG A 151 16.15 -0.42 13.14
CA ARG A 151 15.42 0.79 12.74
C ARG A 151 14.33 0.56 11.70
N TRP A 152 14.34 -0.59 11.02
CA TRP A 152 13.35 -1.01 10.02
C TRP A 152 12.17 -1.78 10.61
N PHE A 153 12.11 -1.94 11.94
CA PHE A 153 11.09 -2.72 12.60
C PHE A 153 9.67 -2.22 12.29
N ASN A 154 8.84 -3.07 11.67
CA ASN A 154 7.49 -2.78 11.16
C ASN A 154 7.40 -1.67 10.09
N LEU A 155 8.51 -1.34 9.41
CA LEU A 155 8.52 -0.24 8.46
C LEU A 155 8.68 -0.72 7.02
N PHE A 156 7.76 -0.22 6.19
CA PHE A 156 7.93 -0.14 4.75
C PHE A 156 7.95 1.33 4.32
N ALA A 157 8.77 1.62 3.32
CA ALA A 157 8.68 2.83 2.51
C ALA A 157 8.13 2.43 1.14
N GLY A 158 7.21 3.19 0.57
CA GLY A 158 6.48 2.68 -0.58
C GLY A 158 5.66 3.69 -1.33
N CYS A 159 4.96 3.15 -2.32
CA CYS A 159 3.98 3.88 -3.11
C CYS A 159 2.70 3.07 -3.27
N TYR A 160 1.60 3.79 -3.37
CA TYR A 160 0.28 3.28 -3.64
C TYR A 160 -0.29 3.96 -4.87
N GLN A 161 -1.04 3.20 -5.67
CA GLN A 161 -2.05 3.73 -6.58
C GLN A 161 -3.40 3.13 -6.17
N ILE A 162 -4.41 3.98 -5.98
CA ILE A 162 -5.77 3.59 -5.60
C ILE A 162 -6.72 4.02 -6.71
N ASP A 163 -7.33 3.04 -7.36
CA ASP A 163 -8.27 3.27 -8.45
C ASP A 163 -9.70 3.05 -7.95
N VAL A 164 -10.51 4.12 -8.03
CA VAL A 164 -11.92 4.10 -7.65
C VAL A 164 -12.80 4.37 -8.88
N PRO A 165 -13.84 3.56 -9.14
CA PRO A 165 -14.71 3.77 -10.30
C PRO A 165 -15.58 5.01 -10.11
N ARG A 166 -15.55 5.94 -11.06
CA ARG A 166 -16.33 7.20 -11.01
C ARG A 166 -17.84 7.01 -11.00
N SER A 167 -18.30 5.85 -11.49
CA SER A 167 -19.71 5.47 -11.44
C SER A 167 -20.21 5.16 -10.03
N ALA A 168 -19.31 4.79 -9.11
CA ALA A 168 -19.65 4.48 -7.71
C ALA A 168 -19.03 5.46 -6.71
N TRP A 169 -17.99 6.18 -7.09
CA TRP A 169 -17.31 7.18 -6.26
C TRP A 169 -17.49 8.58 -6.85
N THR A 170 -17.95 9.52 -6.03
CA THR A 170 -18.14 10.92 -6.42
C THR A 170 -16.86 11.76 -6.32
N HIS A 171 -15.77 11.17 -5.80
CA HIS A 171 -14.49 11.81 -5.55
C HIS A 171 -13.34 10.79 -5.62
N PRO A 172 -12.09 11.23 -5.81
CA PRO A 172 -10.90 10.39 -5.64
C PRO A 172 -10.77 9.86 -4.21
N PHE A 173 -10.12 8.71 -4.04
CA PHE A 173 -9.78 8.19 -2.73
C PHE A 173 -8.87 9.17 -1.98
N GLY A 174 -9.07 9.42 -0.68
CA GLY A 174 -8.24 10.38 0.05
C GLY A 174 -8.57 11.85 -0.26
N TYR A 175 -9.63 12.11 -1.02
CA TYR A 175 -10.13 13.45 -1.32
C TYR A 175 -11.62 13.53 -1.03
N ARG A 176 -12.12 14.75 -0.85
CA ARG A 176 -13.56 15.06 -0.82
C ARG A 176 -13.85 16.21 -1.76
N ARG A 177 -15.09 16.28 -2.25
CA ARG A 177 -15.52 17.41 -3.07
C ARG A 177 -15.50 18.71 -2.25
N SER A 178 -14.96 19.77 -2.84
CA SER A 178 -14.88 21.10 -2.23
C SER A 178 -15.15 22.15 -3.32
N GLY A 179 -16.36 22.71 -3.31
CA GLY A 179 -16.86 23.53 -4.42
C GLY A 179 -16.87 22.76 -5.74
N THR A 180 -16.20 23.32 -6.75
CA THR A 180 -16.02 22.72 -8.08
C THR A 180 -14.86 21.74 -8.15
N GLY A 181 -13.99 21.71 -7.13
CA GLY A 181 -12.79 20.89 -7.09
C GLY A 181 -12.80 19.84 -5.97
N PHE A 182 -11.60 19.43 -5.58
CA PHE A 182 -11.35 18.46 -4.52
C PHE A 182 -10.36 19.00 -3.51
N SER A 183 -10.59 18.67 -2.23
CA SER A 183 -9.68 18.94 -1.13
C SER A 183 -9.26 17.61 -0.50
N ILE A 184 -8.00 17.51 -0.07
CA ILE A 184 -7.51 16.31 0.61
C ILE A 184 -8.39 15.98 1.83
N TRP A 185 -8.67 14.70 2.00
CA TRP A 185 -9.43 14.11 3.10
C TRP A 185 -8.52 13.09 3.81
N PRO A 186 -7.71 13.56 4.78
CA PRO A 186 -6.65 12.76 5.39
C PRO A 186 -7.16 11.45 6.01
N GLU A 187 -8.41 11.39 6.44
CA GLU A 187 -9.03 10.22 7.08
C GLU A 187 -9.07 8.99 6.17
N ASP A 188 -9.25 9.16 4.86
CA ASP A 188 -9.23 8.02 3.92
C ASP A 188 -7.80 7.50 3.71
N VAL A 189 -6.81 8.41 3.64
CA VAL A 189 -5.40 8.03 3.58
C VAL A 189 -4.95 7.35 4.87
N ALA A 190 -5.46 7.82 6.01
CA ALA A 190 -5.22 7.26 7.32
C ALA A 190 -5.77 5.83 7.44
N ARG A 191 -6.96 5.56 6.89
CA ARG A 191 -7.53 4.20 6.77
C ARG A 191 -6.67 3.30 5.88
N LEU A 192 -6.15 3.81 4.77
CA LEU A 192 -5.23 3.05 3.92
C LEU A 192 -3.97 2.66 4.69
N GLY A 193 -3.38 3.59 5.44
CA GLY A 193 -2.24 3.28 6.31
C GLY A 193 -2.58 2.19 7.33
N GLN A 194 -3.71 2.33 8.04
CA GLN A 194 -4.16 1.31 9.00
C GLN A 194 -4.36 -0.07 8.33
N ALA A 195 -4.92 -0.09 7.12
CA ALA A 195 -5.08 -1.30 6.32
C ALA A 195 -3.72 -1.93 5.96
N ASP A 196 -2.76 -1.10 5.54
CA ASP A 196 -1.41 -1.57 5.24
C ASP A 196 -0.73 -2.16 6.47
N TRP A 197 -0.43 -1.33 7.48
CA TRP A 197 0.40 -1.77 8.59
C TRP A 197 -0.17 -2.99 9.29
N ASN A 198 -1.49 -3.05 9.51
CA ASN A 198 -2.09 -4.18 10.22
C ASN A 198 -2.42 -5.38 9.32
N TYR A 199 -2.89 -5.17 8.09
CA TYR A 199 -3.41 -6.27 7.25
C TYR A 199 -2.50 -6.59 6.07
N PHE A 200 -2.10 -5.61 5.26
CA PHE A 200 -1.23 -5.91 4.10
C PHE A 200 0.18 -6.27 4.57
N SER A 201 0.69 -5.65 5.62
CA SER A 201 2.04 -5.86 6.07
C SER A 201 2.09 -6.93 7.17
N ASN A 202 1.45 -6.72 8.32
CA ASN A 202 1.59 -7.60 9.49
C ASN A 202 0.81 -8.91 9.40
N TYR A 203 -0.47 -8.86 9.01
CA TYR A 203 -1.26 -10.09 8.84
C TYR A 203 -0.68 -10.97 7.71
N MET A 204 -0.21 -10.37 6.61
CA MET A 204 0.54 -11.12 5.59
C MET A 204 1.92 -11.61 6.07
N TYR A 205 2.50 -11.02 7.11
CA TYR A 205 3.68 -11.59 7.78
C TYR A 205 3.31 -12.79 8.69
N GLY A 206 2.03 -12.97 9.00
CA GLY A 206 1.50 -14.03 9.86
C GLY A 206 1.14 -13.58 11.28
N VAL A 207 1.02 -12.27 11.55
CA VAL A 207 0.52 -11.81 12.85
C VAL A 207 -0.92 -12.31 13.04
N PRO A 208 -1.26 -12.99 14.16
CA PRO A 208 -2.62 -13.50 14.37
C PRO A 208 -3.67 -12.39 14.30
N LEU A 209 -4.79 -12.67 13.62
CA LEU A 209 -5.85 -11.69 13.43
C LEU A 209 -6.43 -11.18 14.77
N ASP A 210 -6.50 -12.05 15.78
CA ASP A 210 -6.97 -11.65 17.11
C ASP A 210 -5.97 -10.75 17.84
N ALA A 211 -4.66 -10.87 17.55
CA ALA A 211 -3.68 -9.90 18.04
C ALA A 211 -3.93 -8.53 17.41
N ILE A 212 -4.11 -8.46 16.09
CA ILE A 212 -4.45 -7.22 15.37
C ILE A 212 -5.75 -6.60 15.91
N ARG A 213 -6.81 -7.41 16.09
CA ARG A 213 -8.11 -6.95 16.58
C ARG A 213 -8.04 -6.43 18.02
N ARG A 214 -7.25 -7.05 18.89
CA ARG A 214 -7.07 -6.61 20.29
C ARG A 214 -6.47 -5.21 20.40
N LEU A 215 -5.65 -4.81 19.43
CA LEU A 215 -5.10 -3.46 19.40
C LEU A 215 -6.16 -2.41 19.06
N GLY A 216 -7.23 -2.82 18.36
CA GLY A 216 -8.32 -1.94 17.95
C GLY A 216 -7.96 -1.05 16.77
N ALA A 217 -8.97 -0.36 16.23
CA ALA A 217 -8.77 0.71 15.27
C ALA A 217 -8.51 2.02 16.02
N ALA A 218 -7.28 2.22 16.50
CA ALA A 218 -6.90 3.54 16.98
C ALA A 218 -7.06 4.53 15.81
N PRO A 219 -7.75 5.68 16.00
CA PRO A 219 -7.92 6.64 14.94
C PRO A 219 -6.55 7.17 14.51
N VAL A 220 -6.22 6.92 13.24
CA VAL A 220 -5.00 7.45 12.61
C VAL A 220 -5.27 8.91 12.26
N ALA A 221 -4.54 9.83 12.88
CA ALA A 221 -4.67 11.26 12.63
C ALA A 221 -3.55 11.71 11.67
N LEU A 222 -3.93 12.08 10.46
CA LEU A 222 -3.04 12.71 9.48
C LEU A 222 -3.37 14.21 9.37
N ARG A 223 -2.34 15.06 9.38
CA ARG A 223 -2.45 16.50 9.18
C ARG A 223 -2.02 16.87 7.76
N HIS A 224 -2.81 17.71 7.10
CA HIS A 224 -2.44 18.30 5.83
C HIS A 224 -1.52 19.52 6.06
N GLU A 225 -0.31 19.45 5.50
CA GLU A 225 0.75 20.46 5.63
C GLU A 225 0.77 21.45 4.45
N GLY A 226 -0.28 21.45 3.63
CA GLY A 226 -0.31 22.16 2.35
C GLY A 226 0.38 21.37 1.23
N ARG A 227 0.57 22.03 0.09
CA ARG A 227 1.26 21.43 -1.06
C ARG A 227 2.74 21.73 -1.03
N THR A 228 3.53 20.75 -1.47
CA THR A 228 4.96 20.89 -1.71
C THR A 228 5.27 20.60 -3.17
N GLN A 229 6.27 21.29 -3.72
CA GLN A 229 6.67 21.10 -5.10
C GLN A 229 7.71 19.98 -5.20
N VAL A 230 7.53 19.10 -6.18
CA VAL A 230 8.48 18.05 -6.56
C VAL A 230 8.65 18.12 -8.08
N GLY A 231 9.86 18.47 -8.53
CA GLY A 231 10.07 18.82 -9.94
C GLY A 231 9.16 19.96 -10.39
N ALA A 232 8.40 19.75 -11.46
CA ALA A 232 7.46 20.74 -12.00
C ALA A 232 6.03 20.64 -11.42
N ARG A 233 5.78 19.71 -10.49
CA ARG A 233 4.44 19.33 -10.04
C ARG A 233 4.26 19.54 -8.55
N TRP A 234 3.02 19.78 -8.12
CA TRP A 234 2.66 20.01 -6.72
C TRP A 234 1.95 18.79 -6.13
N TRP A 235 2.26 18.47 -4.89
CA TRP A 235 1.75 17.30 -4.17
C TRP A 235 1.19 17.74 -2.82
N ASP A 236 0.02 17.25 -2.43
CA ASP A 236 -0.50 17.47 -1.07
C ASP A 236 0.39 16.69 -0.08
N ARG A 237 0.93 17.38 0.94
CA ARG A 237 1.79 16.76 1.96
C ARG A 237 0.96 16.43 3.19
N LEU A 238 1.01 15.18 3.63
CA LEU A 238 0.40 14.73 4.87
C LEU A 238 1.48 14.31 5.86
N SER A 239 1.28 14.59 7.13
CA SER A 239 2.12 14.09 8.23
C SER A 239 1.27 13.40 9.29
N GLY A 240 1.84 12.45 10.01
CA GLY A 240 1.20 11.78 11.14
C GLY A 240 2.22 11.30 12.15
N SER A 241 1.82 11.24 13.42
CA SER A 241 2.69 10.82 14.53
C SER A 241 1.91 10.03 15.56
N GLY A 242 2.57 9.09 16.24
CA GLY A 242 1.92 8.27 17.28
C GLY A 242 0.85 7.34 16.74
N ILE A 243 0.95 6.95 15.46
CA ILE A 243 0.03 6.03 14.82
C ILE A 243 0.31 4.64 15.39
N GLU A 244 -0.63 4.07 16.13
CA GLU A 244 -0.43 2.77 16.77
C GLU A 244 -0.73 1.63 15.79
N VAL A 245 0.28 0.78 15.55
CA VAL A 245 0.15 -0.42 14.71
C VAL A 245 0.58 -1.67 15.47
N SER A 246 0.13 -2.85 15.03
CA SER A 246 0.64 -4.10 15.58
C SER A 246 2.12 -4.28 15.29
N SER A 247 2.83 -5.02 16.14
CA SER A 247 4.18 -5.47 15.81
C SER A 247 4.17 -6.82 15.12
N ALA A 248 5.08 -7.00 14.16
CA ALA A 248 5.37 -8.28 13.54
C ALA A 248 6.54 -9.01 14.25
N PHE A 249 6.62 -8.92 15.57
CA PHE A 249 7.67 -9.54 16.38
C PHE A 249 7.17 -10.78 17.15
N VAL A 250 8.04 -11.78 17.30
CA VAL A 250 7.81 -12.98 18.11
C VAL A 250 8.75 -13.00 19.30
N SER A 251 8.20 -12.87 20.50
CA SER A 251 8.89 -13.09 21.75
C SER A 251 9.07 -14.60 22.00
N THR A 252 10.24 -15.01 22.47
CA THR A 252 10.44 -16.37 22.99
C THR A 252 9.95 -16.52 24.44
N ALA A 253 9.51 -15.44 25.09
CA ALA A 253 9.14 -15.42 26.51
C ALA A 253 7.63 -15.60 26.78
N ASP A 254 6.76 -15.33 25.79
CA ASP A 254 5.30 -15.39 25.98
C ASP A 254 4.63 -16.60 25.31
N GLY A 255 5.43 -17.44 24.63
CA GLY A 255 4.94 -18.64 23.95
C GLY A 255 4.01 -18.37 22.75
N GLN A 256 3.87 -17.10 22.33
CA GLN A 256 3.12 -16.77 21.14
C GLN A 256 3.95 -17.07 19.88
N SER A 257 3.26 -17.27 18.77
CA SER A 257 3.89 -17.49 17.47
C SER A 257 3.10 -16.78 16.39
N LEU A 258 3.78 -16.45 15.30
CA LEU A 258 3.08 -16.11 14.08
C LEU A 258 2.24 -17.31 13.65
N GLU A 259 1.11 -17.03 13.01
CA GLU A 259 0.36 -18.08 12.36
C GLU A 259 1.29 -18.85 11.40
N PRO A 260 1.20 -20.19 11.38
CA PRO A 260 1.93 -20.99 10.41
C PRO A 260 1.57 -20.51 9.01
N ASP A 261 2.41 -20.74 8.01
CA ASP A 261 2.19 -20.31 6.63
C ASP A 261 0.86 -20.87 6.09
N ARG A 262 -0.25 -20.16 6.35
CA ARG A 262 -1.62 -20.56 6.02
C ARG A 262 -1.87 -20.33 4.54
N THR A 263 -1.08 -19.46 3.92
CA THR A 263 -1.33 -18.91 2.60
C THR A 263 -0.04 -18.74 1.84
N PHE A 264 -0.12 -18.85 0.52
CA PHE A 264 1.05 -18.66 -0.35
C PHE A 264 1.61 -17.23 -0.27
N LEU A 265 0.76 -16.26 0.09
CA LEU A 265 1.18 -14.86 0.25
C LEU A 265 2.06 -14.67 1.46
N GLN A 266 1.80 -15.38 2.56
CA GLN A 266 2.66 -15.34 3.74
C GLN A 266 4.06 -15.87 3.44
N GLU A 267 4.15 -17.02 2.77
CA GLU A 267 5.43 -17.59 2.32
C GLU A 267 6.17 -16.60 1.42
N LEU A 268 5.45 -16.01 0.46
CA LEU A 268 6.00 -15.04 -0.46
C LEU A 268 6.51 -13.78 0.25
N TRP A 269 5.76 -13.30 1.24
CA TRP A 269 6.09 -12.11 2.01
C TRP A 269 7.38 -12.32 2.80
N ARG A 270 7.49 -13.46 3.52
CA ARG A 270 8.69 -13.85 4.28
C ARG A 270 9.89 -14.12 3.37
N ALA A 271 9.68 -14.74 2.21
CA ALA A 271 10.74 -14.88 1.19
C ALA A 271 11.18 -13.54 0.59
N SER A 272 10.31 -12.53 0.61
CA SER A 272 10.57 -11.19 0.08
C SER A 272 11.26 -10.28 1.09
N PHE A 273 10.92 -10.37 2.37
CA PHE A 273 11.33 -9.38 3.37
C PHE A 273 12.13 -9.97 4.54
N GLY A 274 12.37 -11.28 4.51
CA GLY A 274 13.14 -12.03 5.49
C GLY A 274 12.28 -12.93 6.36
N GLN A 275 12.91 -13.86 7.06
CA GLN A 275 12.20 -14.69 8.03
C GLN A 275 11.84 -13.87 9.29
N PRO A 276 10.84 -14.28 10.06
CA PRO A 276 10.57 -13.67 11.37
C PRO A 276 11.79 -13.73 12.29
N SER A 277 12.07 -12.63 12.98
CA SER A 277 13.04 -12.58 14.07
C SER A 277 12.36 -12.99 15.36
N SER A 278 13.07 -13.77 16.19
CA SER A 278 12.67 -14.07 17.56
C SER A 278 13.75 -13.66 18.55
N SER A 279 13.30 -13.14 19.70
CA SER A 279 14.16 -12.68 20.81
C SER A 279 13.39 -12.84 22.12
N ALA A 280 14.10 -12.93 23.25
CA ALA A 280 13.47 -12.87 24.56
C ALA A 280 12.98 -11.46 24.93
N GLU A 281 13.51 -10.44 24.25
CA GLU A 281 13.17 -9.04 24.47
C GLU A 281 12.71 -8.38 23.16
N PRO A 282 11.55 -7.67 23.15
CA PRO A 282 10.60 -7.49 24.27
C PRO A 282 9.93 -8.79 24.76
N ALA A 283 9.45 -8.80 26.01
CA ALA A 283 8.87 -10.01 26.61
C ALA A 283 7.54 -10.44 25.95
N SER A 284 6.82 -9.53 25.31
CA SER A 284 5.54 -9.82 24.66
C SER A 284 5.66 -9.71 23.13
N SER A 285 5.01 -10.66 22.44
CA SER A 285 4.74 -10.62 21.01
C SER A 285 3.58 -9.67 20.69
N PHE A 286 3.55 -9.14 19.46
CA PHE A 286 2.41 -8.41 18.90
C PHE A 286 1.89 -7.19 19.71
N PHE A 287 2.79 -6.49 20.40
CA PHE A 287 2.51 -5.23 21.10
C PHE A 287 2.33 -4.05 20.14
N ARG A 288 1.81 -2.92 20.64
CA ARG A 288 1.64 -1.68 19.87
C ARG A 288 2.96 -0.99 19.61
N THR A 289 3.22 -0.63 18.37
CA THR A 289 4.34 0.23 17.99
C THR A 289 3.81 1.55 17.44
N PRO A 290 3.98 2.69 18.15
CA PRO A 290 3.77 4.00 17.57
C PRO A 290 4.73 4.23 16.39
N ILE A 291 4.18 4.76 15.30
CA ILE A 291 4.94 5.19 14.12
C ILE A 291 4.62 6.64 13.77
N SER A 292 5.59 7.28 13.11
CA SER A 292 5.43 8.58 12.47
C SER A 292 5.63 8.43 10.97
N THR A 293 4.89 9.21 10.17
CA THR A 293 4.88 9.11 8.71
C THR A 293 4.77 10.46 8.04
N GLU A 294 5.34 10.55 6.85
CA GLU A 294 5.13 11.65 5.93
C GLU A 294 4.82 11.10 4.54
N LEU A 295 3.79 11.68 3.92
CA LEU A 295 3.21 11.23 2.66
C LEU A 295 3.06 12.39 1.69
N LEU A 296 3.22 12.11 0.40
CA LEU A 296 2.91 12.95 -0.73
C LEU A 296 1.76 12.32 -1.50
N VAL A 297 0.70 13.10 -1.71
CA VAL A 297 -0.55 12.62 -2.30
C VAL A 297 -0.94 13.48 -3.49
N CYS A 298 -1.37 12.84 -4.56
CA CYS A 298 -2.06 13.50 -5.67
C CYS A 298 -3.12 12.55 -6.24
N PHE A 299 -3.92 13.04 -7.18
CA PHE A 299 -4.77 12.18 -7.99
C PHE A 299 -4.81 12.63 -9.44
N ASP A 300 -5.18 11.71 -10.33
CA ASP A 300 -5.55 11.98 -11.71
C ASP A 300 -6.89 11.30 -12.07
N GLU A 301 -7.36 11.58 -13.29
CA GLU A 301 -8.51 10.91 -13.89
C GLU A 301 -8.05 10.10 -15.10
N ALA A 302 -8.61 8.91 -15.28
CA ALA A 302 -8.36 8.13 -16.49
C ALA A 302 -9.35 6.99 -16.69
N TYR A 303 -9.15 6.21 -17.75
CA TYR A 303 -9.86 4.96 -17.98
C TYR A 303 -9.02 3.75 -17.52
N ASP A 304 -9.58 2.90 -16.66
CA ASP A 304 -8.98 1.60 -16.35
C ASP A 304 -9.51 0.53 -17.29
N ALA A 305 -8.71 0.10 -18.26
CA ALA A 305 -9.11 -0.91 -19.24
C ALA A 305 -9.07 -2.35 -18.71
N ARG A 306 -8.45 -2.59 -17.55
CA ARG A 306 -8.07 -3.95 -17.13
C ARG A 306 -9.00 -4.54 -16.08
N ARG A 307 -9.34 -3.81 -15.02
CA ARG A 307 -10.01 -4.35 -13.82
C ARG A 307 -11.44 -3.87 -13.68
N LEU A 308 -11.60 -2.56 -13.62
CA LEU A 308 -12.84 -1.85 -13.43
C LEU A 308 -13.53 -1.55 -14.77
N LYS A 309 -12.78 -1.50 -15.88
CA LYS A 309 -13.30 -1.31 -17.25
C LYS A 309 -14.19 -0.07 -17.38
N THR A 310 -13.80 1.00 -16.69
CA THR A 310 -14.58 2.23 -16.53
C THR A 310 -13.64 3.40 -16.28
N ASP A 311 -14.20 4.62 -16.34
CA ASP A 311 -13.49 5.81 -15.89
C ASP A 311 -13.29 5.76 -14.37
N VAL A 312 -12.07 6.05 -13.95
CA VAL A 312 -11.60 5.98 -12.57
C VAL A 312 -10.98 7.31 -12.16
N TYR A 313 -11.07 7.61 -10.87
CA TYR A 313 -10.07 8.48 -10.23
C TYR A 313 -8.91 7.59 -9.79
N ARG A 314 -7.67 7.97 -10.08
CA ARG A 314 -6.49 7.29 -9.54
C ARG A 314 -5.79 8.18 -8.55
N THR A 315 -5.67 7.72 -7.31
CA THR A 315 -4.95 8.42 -6.26
C THR A 315 -3.58 7.81 -6.10
N PHE A 316 -2.55 8.64 -6.02
CA PHE A 316 -1.18 8.22 -5.78
C PHE A 316 -0.74 8.67 -4.39
N VAL A 317 -0.16 7.76 -3.62
CA VAL A 317 0.40 8.06 -2.29
C VAL A 317 1.83 7.55 -2.26
N PHE A 318 2.79 8.44 -2.01
CA PHE A 318 4.20 8.09 -1.84
C PHE A 318 4.67 8.54 -0.47
N GLY A 319 5.54 7.78 0.20
CA GLY A 319 6.06 8.25 1.47
C GLY A 319 6.92 7.27 2.23
N GLY A 320 7.22 7.67 3.46
CA GLY A 320 8.05 6.94 4.40
C GLY A 320 7.46 6.93 5.80
N SER A 321 7.98 6.05 6.63
CA SER A 321 7.60 5.94 8.04
C SER A 321 8.81 5.63 8.92
N VAL A 322 8.68 5.92 10.21
CA VAL A 322 9.67 5.63 11.25
C VAL A 322 9.00 5.06 12.48
N ASN A 323 9.71 4.21 13.21
CA ASN A 323 9.19 3.50 14.38
C ASN A 323 9.60 4.28 15.64
N ASP A 324 8.63 4.95 16.27
CA ASP A 324 8.87 5.78 17.45
C ASP A 324 9.13 4.93 18.69
N TRP A 325 8.58 3.71 18.74
CA TRP A 325 8.90 2.75 19.79
C TRP A 325 10.37 2.36 19.75
N TRP A 326 10.92 2.04 18.57
CA TRP A 326 12.32 1.69 18.40
C TRP A 326 13.25 2.84 18.84
N ALA A 327 12.92 4.07 18.45
CA ALA A 327 13.70 5.25 18.81
C ALA A 327 13.75 5.46 20.33
N ALA A 328 12.64 5.20 21.04
CA ALA A 328 12.58 5.28 22.49
C ALA A 328 13.44 4.22 23.21
N GLN A 329 13.79 3.12 22.53
CA GLN A 329 14.66 2.07 23.08
C GLN A 329 16.16 2.34 22.86
N GLN A 330 16.53 3.35 22.08
CA GLN A 330 17.95 3.61 21.77
C GLN A 330 18.63 4.43 22.89
N PRO A 331 19.87 4.06 23.30
CA PRO A 331 20.66 4.85 24.24
C PRO A 331 21.11 6.15 23.56
N GLU A 332 20.40 7.24 23.88
CA GLU A 332 20.56 8.61 23.37
C GLU A 332 20.42 8.78 21.84
N GLY A 333 19.67 9.79 21.41
CA GLY A 333 19.63 10.22 20.00
C GLY A 333 18.73 9.42 19.05
N GLY A 334 17.99 8.40 19.51
CA GLY A 334 17.09 7.61 18.68
C GLY A 334 16.05 8.43 17.90
N HIS A 335 15.46 9.46 18.52
CA HIS A 335 14.54 10.38 17.82
C HIS A 335 15.24 11.18 16.71
N GLY A 336 16.46 11.66 16.96
CA GLY A 336 17.25 12.36 15.94
C GLY A 336 17.63 11.43 14.78
N GLU A 337 17.86 10.14 15.06
CA GLU A 337 18.08 9.15 14.02
C GLU A 337 16.81 8.88 13.20
N ASN A 338 15.64 8.74 13.85
CA ASN A 338 14.36 8.64 13.15
C ASN A 338 14.13 9.85 12.22
N GLN A 339 14.39 11.07 12.69
CA GLN A 339 14.25 12.27 11.86
C GLN A 339 15.16 12.23 10.62
N ARG A 340 16.44 11.87 10.79
CA ARG A 340 17.37 11.71 9.67
C ARG A 340 16.94 10.61 8.71
N PHE A 341 16.42 9.51 9.24
CA PHE A 341 15.98 8.37 8.45
C PHE A 341 14.72 8.70 7.63
N LEU A 342 13.72 9.35 8.25
CA LEU A 342 12.53 9.81 7.55
C LEU A 342 12.86 10.85 6.47
N GLY A 343 13.71 11.83 6.80
CA GLY A 343 14.18 12.83 5.83
C GLY A 343 14.84 12.18 4.61
N TYR A 344 15.74 11.22 4.84
CA TYR A 344 16.36 10.44 3.77
C TYR A 344 15.33 9.69 2.92
N GLN A 345 14.34 9.03 3.53
CA GLN A 345 13.29 8.34 2.79
C GLN A 345 12.53 9.31 1.87
N LEU A 346 12.17 10.49 2.38
CA LEU A 346 11.44 11.50 1.61
C LEU A 346 12.27 12.10 0.48
N ASP A 347 13.57 12.29 0.67
CA ASP A 347 14.46 12.78 -0.40
C ASP A 347 14.56 11.77 -1.54
N GLN A 348 14.63 10.48 -1.23
CA GLN A 348 14.60 9.42 -2.24
C GLN A 348 13.24 9.31 -2.93
N VAL A 349 12.13 9.47 -2.18
CA VAL A 349 10.78 9.58 -2.77
C VAL A 349 10.71 10.73 -3.76
N ARG A 350 11.20 11.93 -3.38
CA ARG A 350 11.19 13.11 -4.27
C ARG A 350 12.01 12.89 -5.53
N GLN A 351 13.17 12.23 -5.41
CA GLN A 351 13.99 11.88 -6.57
C GLN A 351 13.23 10.95 -7.52
N VAL A 352 12.64 9.87 -6.99
CA VAL A 352 11.81 8.94 -7.78
C VAL A 352 10.64 9.67 -8.43
N LEU A 353 9.93 10.53 -7.70
CA LEU A 353 8.83 11.30 -8.27
C LEU A 353 9.30 12.22 -9.41
N ALA A 354 10.43 12.90 -9.25
CA ALA A 354 10.96 13.81 -10.26
C ALA A 354 11.50 13.10 -11.51
N GLU A 355 12.03 11.89 -11.38
CA GLU A 355 12.63 11.14 -12.50
C GLU A 355 11.62 10.23 -13.19
N ASP A 356 10.81 9.52 -12.40
CA ASP A 356 9.95 8.43 -12.86
C ASP A 356 8.46 8.82 -12.95
N PHE A 357 8.03 9.85 -12.23
CA PHE A 357 6.63 10.25 -12.16
C PHE A 357 6.47 11.76 -12.37
N ALA A 358 7.32 12.34 -13.23
CA ALA A 358 7.39 13.79 -13.50
C ALA A 358 6.08 14.38 -14.05
N ASP A 359 5.24 13.53 -14.62
CA ASP A 359 3.92 13.86 -15.15
C ASP A 359 2.80 13.85 -14.08
N LEU A 360 3.05 13.24 -12.91
CA LEU A 360 2.10 13.16 -11.81
C LEU A 360 2.18 14.37 -10.87
N GLY A 361 1.02 14.75 -10.33
CA GLY A 361 0.85 15.88 -9.40
C GLY A 361 0.09 17.04 -10.03
N PHE A 362 -0.17 18.07 -9.24
CA PHE A 362 -0.97 19.23 -9.64
C PHE A 362 -0.13 20.31 -10.34
N ASP A 363 -0.76 21.11 -11.18
CA ASP A 363 -0.12 22.26 -11.84
C ASP A 363 0.13 23.45 -10.89
N SER A 364 -0.57 23.50 -9.75
CA SER A 364 -0.54 24.66 -8.84
C SER A 364 -0.40 24.30 -7.36
N ALA A 365 0.26 25.18 -6.61
CA ALA A 365 0.41 25.13 -5.16
C ALA A 365 -0.93 25.29 -4.43
N THR A 366 -1.87 26.03 -5.02
CA THR A 366 -3.19 26.24 -4.45
C THR A 366 -4.14 25.17 -5.01
N PRO A 367 -4.89 24.45 -4.15
CA PRO A 367 -6.03 23.65 -4.61
C PRO A 367 -6.94 24.54 -5.44
N THR A 368 -7.43 24.06 -6.58
CA THR A 368 -8.34 24.81 -7.44
C THR A 368 -9.67 25.02 -6.71
N ALA A 369 -9.75 26.04 -5.85
CA ALA A 369 -10.99 26.59 -5.35
C ALA A 369 -11.39 27.68 -6.34
N ALA A 370 -12.30 27.37 -7.26
CA ALA A 370 -12.84 28.37 -8.17
C ALA A 370 -14.36 28.32 -8.19
N GLY A 371 -14.96 29.30 -7.53
CA GLY A 371 -16.39 29.60 -7.58
C GLY A 371 -16.94 30.07 -6.24
N VAL A 372 -16.75 31.35 -5.93
CA VAL A 372 -17.58 32.04 -4.93
C VAL A 372 -19.03 31.97 -5.41
N GLY A 373 -19.81 31.06 -4.84
CA GLY A 373 -21.24 30.92 -5.07
C GLY A 373 -21.91 30.62 -3.74
N GLY A 374 -22.36 31.71 -3.08
CA GLY A 374 -23.35 31.85 -2.02
C GLY A 374 -23.68 30.70 -1.04
N PRO A 375 -23.88 30.97 0.25
CA PRO A 375 -24.32 29.96 1.20
C PRO A 375 -25.74 29.50 0.86
N SER A 376 -25.88 28.26 0.36
CA SER A 376 -27.17 27.57 0.39
C SER A 376 -27.13 26.59 1.55
N ALA A 377 -27.66 27.02 2.69
CA ALA A 377 -28.02 26.15 3.78
C ALA A 377 -29.21 25.30 3.34
N GLU A 378 -29.04 23.98 3.25
CA GLU A 378 -30.15 23.05 3.37
C GLU A 378 -30.01 22.23 4.66
N PRO A 379 -31.11 22.08 5.43
CA PRO A 379 -31.10 21.46 6.74
C PRO A 379 -31.09 19.93 6.66
N LEU A 380 -30.33 19.32 7.58
CA LEU A 380 -30.45 17.90 7.90
C LEU A 380 -31.83 17.64 8.53
N VAL A 381 -32.76 17.13 7.73
CA VAL A 381 -33.99 16.49 8.21
C VAL A 381 -33.66 15.08 8.65
N GLY A 382 -33.97 14.76 9.90
CA GLY A 382 -33.76 13.42 10.47
C GLY A 382 -34.12 13.36 11.95
N THR A 383 -35.33 13.77 12.31
CA THR A 383 -35.94 13.52 13.62
C THR A 383 -35.99 12.03 13.94
N ALA A 384 -35.37 11.62 15.04
CA ALA A 384 -35.53 10.31 15.64
C ALA A 384 -36.90 10.19 16.35
N PRO A 385 -37.58 9.04 16.32
CA PRO A 385 -38.82 8.84 17.06
C PRO A 385 -38.55 8.66 18.57
N ALA A 386 -39.37 9.33 19.38
CA ALA A 386 -39.40 9.22 20.83
C ALA A 386 -39.79 7.79 21.27
N ILE A 387 -38.95 7.18 22.10
CA ILE A 387 -39.27 5.94 22.80
C ILE A 387 -40.07 6.31 24.05
N ALA A 388 -41.35 5.96 24.05
CA ALA A 388 -42.19 5.97 25.24
C ALA A 388 -41.73 4.88 26.21
N ARG A 389 -41.51 5.23 27.48
CA ARG A 389 -41.35 4.26 28.57
C ARG A 389 -42.73 3.78 29.01
N PRO A 390 -42.95 2.47 29.23
CA PRO A 390 -44.09 2.02 30.01
C PRO A 390 -43.78 2.20 31.51
N GLY A 391 -44.84 2.43 32.29
CA GLY A 391 -44.80 2.61 33.74
C GLY A 391 -44.62 1.33 34.55
#